data_AF-A0A538II04-F1
#
_entry.id   AF-A0A538II04-F1
#
_cell.length_a   1.000
_cell.length_b   1.000
_cell.length_c   1.000
_cell.angle_alpha   90.00
_cell.angle_beta   90.00
_cell.angle_gamma   90.00
#
_symmetry.space_group_name_H-M   'P 1'
#
loop_
_entity.id
_entity.type
_entity.pdbx_description
1 polymer ?
#
loop_
_entity_poly.entity_id
_entity_poly.type
_entity_poly.pdbx_seq_one_letter_code
_entity_poly.pdbx_strand_id
1 'polypeptide(L)'
;MRVRDLNWFQLEEYLRDDDRIVFPIGSTEQHAYLSLETDNILAERVAAEAAEPLGVPVLPVLAYGLTPSFGAYPESPTLRASTLIAVVQDLLDSLHAQGFRRILIVNGHGGNVPVDAARREWSAAHPDAEVLFHNWWIGPRMWELVQELDPGASHASWMENFPWTRLDGVELPADRKEPLRQPLPAAPAAMREVAGDGQYGGFYVLPDTDALRLWAAGVQETRELLASGWRR
;
A
#
# COMPACT_ATOMS: atom_id res chain seq x y z
N MET A 1 -9.95 -9.01 -10.60
CA MET A 1 -10.03 -8.55 -12.01
C MET A 1 -9.46 -7.15 -12.08
N ARG A 2 -8.49 -6.82 -12.94
CA ARG A 2 -8.00 -5.43 -13.03
C ARG A 2 -8.89 -4.64 -13.98
N VAL A 3 -9.25 -3.40 -13.63
CA VAL A 3 -10.14 -2.61 -14.51
C VAL A 3 -9.51 -2.28 -15.87
N ARG A 4 -8.17 -2.30 -15.98
CA ARG A 4 -7.46 -2.16 -17.27
C ARG A 4 -7.78 -3.28 -18.27
N ASP A 5 -8.28 -4.41 -17.78
CA ASP A 5 -8.64 -5.59 -18.58
C ASP A 5 -10.15 -5.72 -18.79
N LEU A 6 -10.92 -4.69 -18.38
CA LEU A 6 -12.38 -4.65 -18.46
C LEU A 6 -12.84 -3.45 -19.30
N ASN A 7 -14.02 -3.58 -19.89
CA ASN A 7 -14.79 -2.44 -20.37
C ASN A 7 -15.96 -2.12 -19.41
N TRP A 8 -16.61 -0.98 -19.61
CA TRP A 8 -17.66 -0.51 -18.70
C TRP A 8 -18.91 -1.41 -18.69
N PHE A 9 -19.25 -2.08 -19.81
CA PHE A 9 -20.38 -3.02 -19.85
C PHE A 9 -20.16 -4.23 -18.92
N GLN A 10 -18.92 -4.71 -18.83
CA GLN A 10 -18.57 -5.82 -17.93
C GLN A 10 -18.67 -5.41 -16.46
N LEU A 11 -18.32 -4.16 -16.13
CA LEU A 11 -18.50 -3.62 -14.77
C LEU A 11 -19.97 -3.38 -14.44
N GLU A 12 -20.77 -2.93 -15.41
CA GLU A 12 -22.22 -2.79 -15.24
C GLU A 12 -22.88 -4.15 -14.97
N GLU A 13 -22.47 -5.21 -15.66
CA GLU A 13 -22.95 -6.57 -15.39
C GLU A 13 -22.54 -7.04 -13.99
N TYR A 14 -21.27 -6.84 -13.60
CA TYR A 14 -20.76 -7.18 -12.26
C TYR A 14 -21.57 -6.53 -11.14
N LEU A 15 -21.91 -5.25 -11.29
CA LEU A 15 -22.66 -4.45 -10.30
C LEU A 15 -24.08 -4.97 -10.04
N ARG A 16 -24.61 -5.90 -10.86
CA ARG A 16 -25.89 -6.55 -10.60
C ARG A 16 -25.83 -7.54 -9.43
N ASP A 17 -24.67 -8.15 -9.23
CA ASP A 17 -24.48 -9.25 -8.28
C ASP A 17 -23.59 -8.88 -7.09
N ASP A 18 -22.66 -7.92 -7.28
CA ASP A 18 -21.70 -7.52 -6.25
C ASP A 18 -21.31 -6.04 -6.40
N ASP A 19 -21.19 -5.34 -5.28
CA ASP A 19 -20.91 -3.89 -5.21
C ASP A 19 -19.55 -3.60 -4.54
N ARG A 20 -18.69 -4.62 -4.50
CA ARG A 20 -17.33 -4.52 -3.97
C ARG A 20 -16.36 -3.95 -5.01
N ILE A 21 -15.39 -3.18 -4.55
CA ILE A 21 -14.26 -2.75 -5.37
C ILE A 21 -13.01 -2.52 -4.51
N VAL A 22 -11.84 -2.75 -5.09
CA VAL A 22 -10.55 -2.50 -4.43
C VAL A 22 -9.89 -1.26 -5.01
N PHE A 23 -9.46 -0.36 -4.13
CA PHE A 23 -8.75 0.87 -4.46
C PHE A 23 -7.33 0.83 -3.88
N PRO A 24 -6.32 0.40 -4.67
CA PRO A 24 -4.94 0.45 -4.22
C PRO A 24 -4.40 1.89 -4.19
N ILE A 25 -3.72 2.25 -3.12
CA ILE A 25 -3.01 3.53 -2.99
C ILE A 25 -1.55 3.29 -2.58
N GLY A 26 -0.61 3.95 -3.25
CA GLY A 26 0.82 3.81 -3.01
C GLY A 26 1.53 5.15 -2.86
N SER A 27 2.78 5.21 -3.31
CA SER A 27 3.63 6.39 -3.39
C SER A 27 4.73 6.14 -4.41
N THR A 28 5.25 7.22 -4.99
CA THR A 28 6.51 7.20 -5.73
C THR A 28 7.55 7.87 -4.84
N GLU A 29 8.45 7.07 -4.27
CA GLU A 29 9.42 7.55 -3.30
C GLU A 29 10.66 6.67 -3.20
N GLN A 30 11.72 7.23 -2.62
CA GLN A 30 12.96 6.53 -2.36
C GLN A 30 12.71 5.22 -1.61
N HIS A 31 13.30 4.13 -2.12
CA HIS A 31 13.32 2.83 -1.45
C HIS A 31 14.73 2.22 -1.51
N ALA A 32 15.74 3.04 -1.16
CA ALA A 32 17.15 2.70 -1.27
C ALA A 32 17.52 2.10 -2.64
N TYR A 33 17.70 0.78 -2.72
CA TYR A 33 18.13 0.05 -3.92
C TYR A 33 16.96 -0.58 -4.71
N LEU A 34 15.72 -0.44 -4.22
CA LEU A 34 14.53 -0.96 -4.89
C LEU A 34 13.94 0.08 -5.87
N SER A 35 12.93 -0.35 -6.63
CA SER A 35 12.14 0.53 -7.48
C SER A 35 11.59 1.73 -6.70
N LEU A 36 11.58 2.91 -7.32
CA LEU A 36 10.91 4.10 -6.78
C LEU A 36 9.39 3.95 -6.69
N GLU A 37 8.84 2.96 -7.38
CA GLU A 37 7.42 2.60 -7.34
C GLU A 37 7.15 1.41 -6.42
N THR A 38 8.02 1.12 -5.45
CA THR A 38 7.87 -0.03 -4.54
C THR A 38 6.48 -0.05 -3.91
N ASP A 39 6.02 1.04 -3.30
CA ASP A 39 4.68 1.11 -2.70
C ASP A 39 3.55 0.87 -3.72
N ASN A 40 3.70 1.41 -4.93
CA ASN A 40 2.71 1.25 -6.01
C ASN A 40 2.60 -0.20 -6.46
N ILE A 41 3.76 -0.83 -6.75
CA ILE A 41 3.86 -2.22 -7.18
C ILE A 41 3.27 -3.13 -6.12
N LEU A 42 3.63 -2.92 -4.85
CA LEU A 42 3.18 -3.78 -3.76
C LEU A 42 1.68 -3.63 -3.49
N ALA A 43 1.16 -2.40 -3.40
CA ALA A 43 -0.26 -2.16 -3.20
C ALA A 43 -1.11 -2.76 -4.35
N GLU A 44 -0.73 -2.52 -5.60
CA GLU A 44 -1.46 -3.04 -6.76
C GLU A 44 -1.44 -4.57 -6.79
N ARG A 45 -0.28 -5.17 -6.53
CA ARG A 45 -0.12 -6.63 -6.67
C ARG A 45 -0.81 -7.39 -5.53
N VAL A 46 -0.71 -6.91 -4.28
CA VAL A 46 -1.50 -7.48 -3.17
C VAL A 46 -3.00 -7.36 -3.45
N ALA A 47 -3.47 -6.19 -3.88
CA ALA A 47 -4.87 -5.96 -4.22
C ALA A 47 -5.36 -6.92 -5.31
N ALA A 48 -4.58 -7.08 -6.39
CA ALA A 48 -4.91 -7.97 -7.51
C ALA A 48 -4.97 -9.44 -7.09
N GLU A 49 -3.95 -9.94 -6.39
CA GLU A 49 -3.87 -11.35 -5.96
C GLU A 49 -4.91 -11.69 -4.88
N ALA A 50 -5.25 -10.74 -4.01
CA ALA A 50 -6.31 -10.92 -3.03
C ALA A 50 -7.70 -10.97 -3.68
N ALA A 51 -7.94 -10.09 -4.66
CA ALA A 51 -9.24 -9.94 -5.31
C ALA A 51 -9.54 -10.98 -6.40
N GLU A 52 -8.51 -11.55 -7.04
CA GLU A 52 -8.67 -12.47 -8.17
C GLU A 52 -9.60 -13.65 -7.86
N PRO A 53 -9.42 -14.44 -6.78
CA PRO A 53 -10.31 -15.57 -6.50
C PRO A 53 -11.74 -15.18 -6.14
N LEU A 54 -11.95 -13.90 -5.77
CA LEU A 54 -13.25 -13.37 -5.37
C LEU A 54 -14.00 -12.69 -6.52
N GLY A 55 -13.36 -12.56 -7.69
CA GLY A 55 -13.94 -11.86 -8.83
C GLY A 55 -14.20 -10.37 -8.55
N VAL A 56 -13.45 -9.74 -7.64
CA VAL A 56 -13.64 -8.31 -7.32
C VAL A 56 -12.78 -7.43 -8.26
N PRO A 57 -13.30 -6.31 -8.80
CA PRO A 57 -12.54 -5.36 -9.59
C PRO A 57 -11.49 -4.60 -8.77
N VAL A 58 -10.34 -4.32 -9.38
CA VAL A 58 -9.24 -3.55 -8.79
C VAL A 58 -8.94 -2.34 -9.66
N LEU A 59 -9.04 -1.15 -9.07
CA LEU A 59 -8.73 0.13 -9.72
C LEU A 59 -7.23 0.25 -10.01
N PRO A 60 -6.81 1.18 -10.91
CA PRO A 60 -5.41 1.55 -11.03
C PRO A 60 -4.93 2.12 -9.70
N VAL A 61 -3.66 1.87 -9.36
CA VAL A 61 -3.06 2.41 -8.14
C VAL A 61 -2.97 3.92 -8.19
N LEU A 62 -3.31 4.59 -7.08
CA LEU A 62 -2.99 6.00 -6.89
C LEU A 62 -1.48 6.11 -6.64
N ALA A 63 -0.73 6.51 -7.67
CA ALA A 63 0.73 6.39 -7.73
C ALA A 63 1.52 7.40 -6.88
N TYR A 64 0.85 8.43 -6.35
CA TYR A 64 1.48 9.50 -5.57
C TYR A 64 0.81 9.65 -4.20
N GLY A 65 1.62 9.63 -3.15
CA GLY A 65 1.17 9.68 -1.76
C GLY A 65 1.69 10.90 -1.00
N LEU A 66 1.61 10.83 0.33
CA LEU A 66 2.12 11.83 1.25
C LEU A 66 3.51 11.42 1.78
N THR A 67 4.58 11.95 1.19
CA THR A 67 5.97 11.61 1.56
C THR A 67 6.89 12.83 1.80
N PRO A 68 6.48 13.77 2.67
CA PRO A 68 7.17 15.06 2.80
C PRO A 68 8.63 14.91 3.25
N SER A 69 8.94 13.95 4.13
CA SER A 69 10.29 13.75 4.66
C SER A 69 11.28 13.22 3.61
N PHE A 70 10.83 12.69 2.48
CA PHE A 70 11.71 12.18 1.42
C PHE A 70 12.00 13.16 0.30
N GLY A 71 11.50 14.40 0.36
CA GLY A 71 11.70 15.40 -0.70
C GLY A 71 13.16 15.81 -1.01
N ALA A 72 14.15 15.32 -0.26
CA ALA A 72 15.58 15.50 -0.55
C ALA A 72 16.18 14.35 -1.36
N TYR A 73 15.44 13.26 -1.58
CA TYR A 73 15.78 12.18 -2.48
C TYR A 73 15.17 12.48 -3.86
N PRO A 74 15.93 12.34 -4.96
CA PRO A 74 15.38 12.50 -6.30
C PRO A 74 14.18 11.58 -6.54
N GLU A 75 13.21 12.06 -7.32
CA GLU A 75 12.00 11.30 -7.67
C GLU A 75 11.16 10.82 -6.46
N SER A 76 11.13 11.60 -5.38
CA SER A 76 10.19 11.45 -4.25
C SER A 76 9.19 12.62 -4.18
N PRO A 77 8.35 12.84 -5.21
CA PRO A 77 7.32 13.87 -5.18
C PRO A 77 6.29 13.55 -4.10
N THR A 78 5.75 14.59 -3.46
CA THR A 78 4.82 14.44 -2.34
C THR A 78 3.56 15.28 -2.54
N LEU A 79 2.40 14.65 -2.34
CA LEU A 79 1.14 15.39 -2.22
C LEU A 79 1.04 16.02 -0.83
N ARG A 80 0.32 17.14 -0.74
CA ARG A 80 -0.14 17.62 0.57
C ARG A 80 -1.19 16.64 1.09
N ALA A 81 -1.26 16.47 2.41
CA ALA A 81 -2.29 15.64 3.04
C ALA A 81 -3.70 16.03 2.58
N SER A 82 -4.00 17.34 2.50
CA SER A 82 -5.29 17.84 2.01
C SER A 82 -5.57 17.49 0.55
N THR A 83 -4.54 17.45 -0.31
CA THR A 83 -4.70 17.07 -1.72
C THR A 83 -4.90 15.56 -1.87
N LEU A 84 -4.15 14.74 -1.14
CA LEU A 84 -4.35 13.29 -1.10
C LEU A 84 -5.78 12.95 -0.63
N ILE A 85 -6.21 13.57 0.47
CA ILE A 85 -7.57 13.35 1.01
C ILE A 85 -8.64 13.78 0.00
N ALA A 86 -8.50 14.96 -0.61
CA ALA A 86 -9.47 15.44 -1.61
C ALA A 86 -9.59 14.48 -2.80
N VAL A 87 -8.47 14.01 -3.35
CA VAL A 87 -8.47 13.04 -4.46
C VAL A 87 -9.16 11.74 -4.05
N VAL A 88 -8.87 11.22 -2.85
CA VAL A 88 -9.52 9.98 -2.38
C VAL A 88 -11.03 10.21 -2.19
N GLN A 89 -11.45 11.33 -1.59
CA GLN A 89 -12.87 11.64 -1.41
C GLN A 89 -13.62 11.78 -2.74
N ASP A 90 -13.05 12.50 -3.71
CA ASP A 90 -13.62 12.64 -5.05
C ASP A 90 -13.82 11.26 -5.73
N LEU A 91 -12.86 10.35 -5.56
CA LEU A 91 -12.96 8.99 -6.09
C LEU A 91 -13.99 8.14 -5.34
N LEU A 92 -14.08 8.25 -4.01
CA LEU A 92 -15.11 7.56 -3.22
C LEU A 92 -16.51 8.03 -3.62
N ASP A 93 -16.72 9.35 -3.76
CA ASP A 93 -18.00 9.94 -4.22
C ASP A 93 -18.35 9.45 -5.62
N SER A 94 -17.39 9.44 -6.54
CA SER A 94 -17.60 8.95 -7.91
C SER A 94 -17.96 7.46 -7.93
N LEU A 95 -17.28 6.62 -7.15
CA LEU A 95 -17.57 5.18 -7.07
C LEU A 95 -18.94 4.90 -6.42
N HIS A 96 -19.28 5.65 -5.37
CA HIS A 96 -20.60 5.58 -4.75
C HIS A 96 -21.71 5.95 -5.73
N ALA A 97 -21.53 7.03 -6.49
CA ALA A 97 -22.49 7.45 -7.51
C ALA A 97 -22.69 6.39 -8.62
N GLN A 98 -21.70 5.52 -8.85
CA GLN A 98 -21.76 4.43 -9.84
C GLN A 98 -22.41 3.14 -9.31
N GLY A 99 -22.68 3.04 -8.00
CA GLY A 99 -23.34 1.89 -7.39
C GLY A 99 -22.44 1.03 -6.49
N PHE A 100 -21.13 1.30 -6.42
CA PHE A 100 -20.27 0.61 -5.45
C PHE A 100 -20.62 1.04 -4.02
N ARG A 101 -20.66 0.09 -3.09
CA ARG A 101 -20.96 0.35 -1.68
C ARG A 101 -19.92 -0.21 -0.73
N ARG A 102 -19.14 -1.20 -1.16
CA ARG A 102 -18.11 -1.85 -0.35
C ARG A 102 -16.74 -1.61 -0.96
N ILE A 103 -16.02 -0.61 -0.46
CA ILE A 103 -14.73 -0.18 -1.02
C ILE A 103 -13.60 -0.58 -0.08
N LEU A 104 -12.66 -1.39 -0.55
CA LEU A 104 -11.45 -1.73 0.20
C LEU A 104 -10.28 -0.90 -0.33
N ILE A 105 -9.79 0.04 0.49
CA ILE A 105 -8.54 0.73 0.23
C ILE A 105 -7.38 -0.15 0.69
N VAL A 106 -6.56 -0.61 -0.26
CA VAL A 106 -5.31 -1.33 0.02
C VAL A 106 -4.18 -0.32 -0.03
N ASN A 107 -3.70 0.09 1.15
CA ASN A 107 -2.64 1.06 1.27
C ASN A 107 -1.28 0.35 1.28
N GLY A 108 -0.35 0.84 0.45
CA GLY A 108 1.05 0.41 0.41
C GLY A 108 2.04 1.36 1.09
N HIS A 109 1.62 2.55 1.51
CA HIS A 109 2.53 3.58 2.03
C HIS A 109 2.12 4.10 3.42
N GLY A 110 3.05 4.11 4.37
CA GLY A 110 2.83 4.63 5.72
C GLY A 110 2.41 6.09 5.78
N GLY A 111 2.87 6.91 4.83
CA GLY A 111 2.52 8.33 4.76
C GLY A 111 1.04 8.58 4.45
N ASN A 112 0.35 7.62 3.83
CA ASN A 112 -1.05 7.78 3.43
C ASN A 112 -2.08 7.56 4.55
N VAL A 113 -1.63 7.25 5.78
CA VAL A 113 -2.50 7.00 6.96
C VAL A 113 -3.56 8.08 7.22
N PRO A 114 -3.37 9.40 6.93
CA PRO A 114 -4.45 10.38 7.07
C PRO A 114 -5.73 10.06 6.28
N VAL A 115 -5.63 9.28 5.20
CA VAL A 115 -6.79 8.77 4.45
C VAL A 115 -7.70 7.91 5.34
N ASP A 116 -7.15 7.21 6.33
CA ASP A 116 -7.93 6.39 7.27
C ASP A 116 -8.94 7.20 8.09
N ALA A 117 -8.57 8.42 8.47
CA ALA A 117 -9.49 9.32 9.17
C ALA A 117 -10.56 9.85 8.20
N ALA A 118 -10.14 10.31 7.02
CA ALA A 118 -11.04 10.88 6.01
C ALA A 118 -12.10 9.87 5.53
N ARG A 119 -11.72 8.60 5.30
CA ARG A 119 -12.67 7.55 4.88
C ARG A 119 -13.68 7.18 5.96
N ARG A 120 -13.35 7.34 7.26
CA ARG A 120 -14.31 7.15 8.37
C ARG A 120 -15.35 8.27 8.39
N GLU A 121 -14.92 9.51 8.20
CA GLU A 121 -15.82 10.66 8.06
C GLU A 121 -16.74 10.47 6.85
N TRP A 122 -16.18 10.07 5.71
CA TRP A 122 -16.94 9.77 4.50
C TRP A 122 -17.97 8.67 4.73
N SER A 123 -17.59 7.56 5.38
CA SER A 123 -18.52 6.44 5.66
C SER A 123 -19.64 6.84 6.64
N ALA A 124 -19.38 7.79 7.55
CA ALA A 124 -20.41 8.32 8.44
C ALA A 124 -21.45 9.18 7.70
N ALA A 125 -21.04 9.86 6.63
CA ALA A 125 -21.93 10.61 5.75
C ALA A 125 -22.71 9.72 4.76
N HIS A 126 -22.25 8.50 4.51
CA HIS A 126 -22.82 7.54 3.56
C HIS A 126 -23.21 6.23 4.26
N PRO A 127 -24.33 6.20 5.02
CA PRO A 127 -24.71 5.05 5.83
C PRO A 127 -25.05 3.80 5.02
N ASP A 128 -25.30 3.94 3.71
CA ASP A 128 -25.52 2.84 2.77
C ASP A 128 -24.22 2.24 2.20
N ALA A 129 -23.06 2.81 2.55
CA ALA A 129 -21.75 2.37 2.07
C ALA A 129 -20.75 2.15 3.21
N GLU A 130 -19.67 1.46 2.89
CA GLU A 130 -18.57 1.15 3.80
C GLU A 130 -17.23 1.19 3.09
N VAL A 131 -16.27 1.89 3.69
CA VAL A 131 -14.89 1.95 3.23
C VAL A 131 -13.97 1.34 4.28
N LEU A 132 -13.35 0.22 3.94
CA LEU A 132 -12.28 -0.39 4.72
C LEU A 132 -10.92 0.17 4.27
N PHE A 133 -9.98 0.28 5.20
CA PHE A 133 -8.62 0.71 4.91
C PHE A 133 -7.65 -0.28 5.53
N HIS A 134 -6.77 -0.82 4.70
CA HIS A 134 -5.87 -1.89 5.06
C HIS A 134 -4.44 -1.50 4.69
N ASN A 135 -3.62 -1.29 5.72
CA ASN A 135 -2.17 -1.22 5.56
C ASN A 135 -1.67 -2.65 5.41
N TRP A 136 -1.48 -3.12 4.17
CA TRP A 136 -1.18 -4.53 3.93
C TRP A 136 0.14 -4.96 4.60
N TRP A 137 1.09 -4.02 4.74
CA TRP A 137 2.43 -4.27 5.26
C TRP A 137 2.51 -4.45 6.80
N ILE A 138 1.41 -4.20 7.52
CA ILE A 138 1.30 -4.38 8.99
C ILE A 138 0.04 -5.17 9.37
N GLY A 139 -0.43 -6.05 8.47
CA GLY A 139 -1.43 -7.04 8.83
C GLY A 139 -0.92 -7.95 9.97
N PRO A 140 -1.79 -8.43 10.89
CA PRO A 140 -1.36 -9.18 12.07
C PRO A 140 -0.40 -10.35 11.79
N ARG A 141 -0.73 -11.22 10.83
CA ARG A 141 0.08 -12.39 10.43
C ARG A 141 1.36 -11.96 9.76
N MET A 142 1.32 -10.93 8.92
CA MET A 142 2.52 -10.38 8.33
C MET A 142 3.45 -9.83 9.42
N TRP A 143 2.91 -9.06 10.36
CA TRP A 143 3.69 -8.45 11.42
C TRP A 143 4.30 -9.48 12.37
N GLU A 144 3.59 -10.56 12.67
CA GLU A 144 4.15 -11.71 13.40
C GLU A 144 5.39 -12.29 12.71
N LEU A 145 5.37 -12.43 11.37
CA LEU A 145 6.53 -12.90 10.61
C LEU A 145 7.70 -11.90 10.63
N VAL A 146 7.41 -10.60 10.54
CA VAL A 146 8.45 -9.57 10.68
C VAL A 146 9.10 -9.66 12.06
N GLN A 147 8.31 -9.81 13.12
CA GLN A 147 8.82 -9.97 14.49
C GLN A 147 9.58 -11.30 14.70
N GLU A 148 9.21 -12.36 13.99
CA GLU A 148 9.95 -13.64 14.01
C GLU A 148 11.32 -13.51 13.34
N LEU A 149 11.38 -12.86 12.18
CA LEU A 149 12.54 -12.89 11.29
C LEU A 149 13.51 -11.72 11.50
N ASP A 150 12.99 -10.50 11.67
CA ASP A 150 13.78 -9.29 11.87
C ASP A 150 12.93 -8.17 12.51
N PRO A 151 12.82 -8.13 13.84
CA PRO A 151 12.02 -7.14 14.57
C PRO A 151 12.37 -5.67 14.28
N GLY A 152 13.56 -5.42 13.71
CA GLY A 152 14.02 -4.09 13.33
C GLY A 152 13.69 -3.69 11.90
N ALA A 153 13.06 -4.56 11.11
CA ALA A 153 12.69 -4.27 9.73
C ALA A 153 11.75 -3.07 9.65
N SER A 154 12.04 -2.18 8.72
CA SER A 154 11.28 -0.97 8.46
C SER A 154 11.39 -0.62 6.97
N HIS A 155 11.47 0.67 6.65
CA HIS A 155 11.52 1.22 5.29
C HIS A 155 12.71 0.73 4.48
N ALA A 156 12.45 0.42 3.21
CA ALA A 156 13.35 -0.10 2.20
C ALA A 156 14.12 -1.36 2.61
N SER A 157 13.59 -2.10 3.57
CA SER A 157 14.20 -3.34 4.07
C SER A 157 13.66 -4.56 3.32
N TRP A 158 14.09 -5.74 3.74
CA TRP A 158 13.70 -7.01 3.13
C TRP A 158 12.17 -7.20 3.10
N MET A 159 11.42 -6.55 4.00
CA MET A 159 9.95 -6.63 4.05
C MET A 159 9.24 -5.99 2.84
N GLU A 160 9.95 -5.14 2.09
CA GLU A 160 9.53 -4.49 0.83
C GLU A 160 10.31 -5.04 -0.38
N ASN A 161 11.31 -5.90 -0.12
CA ASN A 161 12.21 -6.43 -1.13
C ASN A 161 11.73 -7.79 -1.66
N PHE A 162 10.96 -7.74 -2.74
CA PHE A 162 10.46 -8.90 -3.45
C PHE A 162 11.04 -8.96 -4.86
N PRO A 163 10.97 -10.11 -5.54
CA PRO A 163 11.45 -10.23 -6.92
C PRO A 163 10.90 -9.17 -7.89
N TRP A 164 9.69 -8.63 -7.64
CA TRP A 164 9.05 -7.60 -8.45
C TRP A 164 9.32 -6.15 -8.02
N THR A 165 10.06 -5.91 -6.94
CA THR A 165 10.51 -4.56 -6.53
C THR A 165 12.01 -4.34 -6.77
N ARG A 166 12.75 -5.42 -7.08
CA ARG A 166 14.17 -5.38 -7.46
C ARG A 166 14.37 -4.85 -8.87
N LEU A 167 15.50 -4.20 -9.09
CA LEU A 167 15.89 -3.63 -10.37
C LEU A 167 17.00 -4.47 -11.01
N ASP A 168 16.91 -4.68 -12.32
CA ASP A 168 17.92 -5.40 -13.08
C ASP A 168 19.29 -4.72 -12.97
N GLY A 169 20.32 -5.48 -12.61
CA GLY A 169 21.69 -4.99 -12.49
C GLY A 169 21.98 -4.15 -11.24
N VAL A 170 21.02 -4.04 -10.30
CA VAL A 170 21.25 -3.40 -9.00
C VAL A 170 21.54 -4.46 -7.94
N GLU A 171 22.75 -4.45 -7.41
CA GLU A 171 23.15 -5.32 -6.30
C GLU A 171 22.72 -4.70 -4.96
N LEU A 172 22.06 -5.50 -4.12
CA LEU A 172 21.68 -5.09 -2.77
C LEU A 172 22.78 -5.44 -1.76
N PRO A 173 23.00 -4.59 -0.74
CA PRO A 173 23.88 -4.94 0.36
C PRO A 173 23.37 -6.19 1.12
N ALA A 174 24.29 -6.98 1.67
CA ALA A 174 23.95 -8.19 2.44
C ALA A 174 23.89 -7.95 3.96
N ASP A 175 24.21 -6.73 4.40
CA ASP A 175 24.24 -6.32 5.79
C ASP A 175 22.86 -5.92 6.32
N ARG A 176 22.84 -5.57 7.61
CA ARG A 176 21.66 -5.15 8.36
C ARG A 176 21.90 -3.76 8.92
N LYS A 177 20.94 -2.86 8.78
CA LYS A 177 20.94 -1.57 9.47
C LYS A 177 20.19 -1.64 10.80
N GLU A 178 20.74 -0.98 11.80
CA GLU A 178 20.01 -0.75 13.04
C GLU A 178 18.84 0.21 12.80
N PRO A 179 17.68 -0.01 13.43
CA PRO A 179 16.54 0.88 13.31
C PRO A 179 16.88 2.30 13.75
N LEU A 180 16.44 3.29 12.97
CA LEU A 180 16.59 4.68 13.37
C LEU A 180 15.76 5.02 14.62
N ARG A 181 16.34 5.86 15.47
CA ARG A 181 15.68 6.33 16.69
C ARG A 181 14.52 7.26 16.35
N GLN A 182 13.36 6.96 16.91
CA GLN A 182 12.16 7.78 16.78
C GLN A 182 12.18 9.00 17.74
N PRO A 183 11.51 10.12 17.37
CA PRO A 183 10.84 10.37 16.09
C PRO A 183 11.82 10.68 14.96
N LEU A 184 11.49 10.26 13.74
CA LEU A 184 12.25 10.61 12.53
C LEU A 184 12.18 12.12 12.20
N PRO A 185 13.21 12.70 11.56
CA PRO A 185 13.18 14.08 11.11
C PRO A 185 12.07 14.35 10.07
N ALA A 186 11.34 15.46 10.23
CA ALA A 186 10.37 15.92 9.24
C ALA A 186 11.01 16.69 8.09
N ALA A 187 12.15 17.34 8.33
CA ALA A 187 12.84 18.14 7.32
C ALA A 187 13.57 17.21 6.32
N PRO A 188 13.37 17.37 4.99
CA PRO A 188 13.90 16.42 4.02
C PRO A 188 15.43 16.24 4.06
N ALA A 189 16.16 17.35 4.20
CA ALA A 189 17.62 17.30 4.28
C ALA A 189 18.11 16.54 5.53
N ALA A 190 17.47 16.77 6.68
CA ALA A 190 17.79 16.07 7.92
C ALA A 190 17.41 14.58 7.86
N MET A 191 16.28 14.25 7.22
CA MET A 191 15.89 12.85 7.01
C MET A 191 16.93 12.12 6.16
N ARG A 192 17.37 12.75 5.06
CA ARG A 192 18.41 12.19 4.19
C ARG A 192 19.77 12.04 4.88
N GLU A 193 20.14 12.99 5.73
CA GLU A 193 21.36 12.90 6.53
C GLU A 193 21.36 11.68 7.46
N VAL A 194 20.22 11.41 8.12
CA VAL A 194 20.11 10.30 9.07
C VAL A 194 19.90 8.95 8.37
N ALA A 195 19.12 8.89 7.30
CA ALA A 195 18.82 7.65 6.58
C ALA A 195 19.89 7.24 5.55
N GLY A 196 20.70 8.19 5.06
CA GLY A 196 21.76 7.93 4.09
C GLY A 196 21.21 7.46 2.75
N ASP A 197 21.44 6.19 2.40
CA ASP A 197 20.84 5.54 1.22
C ASP A 197 19.32 5.44 1.25
N GLY A 198 18.69 5.68 2.41
CA GLY A 198 17.24 5.71 2.55
C GLY A 198 16.62 4.49 3.22
N GLN A 199 17.38 3.41 3.44
CA GLN A 199 16.98 2.28 4.29
C GLN A 199 17.25 2.63 5.76
N TYR A 200 16.29 2.38 6.65
CA TYR A 200 16.44 2.78 8.05
C TYR A 200 15.93 1.76 9.10
N GLY A 201 16.08 0.48 8.80
CA GLY A 201 15.95 -0.60 9.80
C GLY A 201 15.84 -1.98 9.16
N GLY A 202 16.61 -2.94 9.67
CA GLY A 202 16.57 -4.34 9.25
C GLY A 202 17.55 -4.70 8.13
N PHE A 203 17.44 -5.94 7.64
CA PHE A 203 18.22 -6.43 6.51
C PHE A 203 17.74 -5.79 5.20
N TYR A 204 18.64 -5.51 4.25
CA TYR A 204 18.23 -5.11 2.90
C TYR A 204 17.56 -6.25 2.15
N VAL A 205 18.02 -7.47 2.36
CA VAL A 205 17.55 -8.67 1.67
C VAL A 205 17.56 -9.88 2.61
N LEU A 206 16.51 -10.69 2.53
CA LEU A 206 16.46 -12.06 3.06
C LEU A 206 16.25 -13.03 1.89
N PRO A 207 16.44 -14.35 2.10
CA PRO A 207 16.11 -15.34 1.07
C PRO A 207 14.67 -15.18 0.57
N ASP A 208 14.46 -15.41 -0.73
CA ASP A 208 13.14 -15.29 -1.35
C ASP A 208 12.09 -16.20 -0.70
N THR A 209 12.51 -17.31 -0.09
CA THR A 209 11.61 -18.17 0.69
C THR A 209 10.95 -17.44 1.85
N ASP A 210 11.67 -16.55 2.52
CA ASP A 210 11.17 -15.78 3.66
C ASP A 210 10.36 -14.58 3.19
N ALA A 211 10.85 -13.84 2.20
CA ALA A 211 10.11 -12.75 1.58
C ALA A 211 8.77 -13.23 1.00
N LEU A 212 8.75 -14.34 0.25
CA LEU A 212 7.52 -14.87 -0.33
C LEU A 212 6.56 -15.45 0.71
N ARG A 213 7.05 -15.95 1.85
CA ARG A 213 6.22 -16.33 3.02
C ARG A 213 5.51 -15.10 3.60
N LEU A 214 6.23 -13.98 3.74
CA LEU A 214 5.67 -12.68 4.16
C LEU A 214 4.60 -12.18 3.18
N TRP A 215 4.90 -12.24 1.88
CA TRP A 215 3.97 -11.85 0.82
C TRP A 215 2.65 -12.65 0.88
N ALA A 216 2.77 -13.97 0.99
CA ALA A 216 1.60 -14.85 1.05
C ALA A 216 0.71 -14.54 2.25
N ALA A 217 1.29 -14.18 3.40
CA ALA A 217 0.53 -13.73 4.56
C ALA A 217 -0.26 -12.45 4.25
N GLY A 218 0.40 -11.41 3.72
CA GLY A 218 -0.25 -10.13 3.38
C GLY A 218 -1.39 -10.27 2.36
N VAL A 219 -1.19 -11.09 1.32
CA VAL A 219 -2.24 -11.40 0.32
C VAL A 219 -3.41 -12.11 0.96
N GLN A 220 -3.16 -13.09 1.83
CA GLN A 220 -4.21 -13.86 2.47
C GLN A 220 -5.03 -13.00 3.45
N GLU A 221 -4.39 -12.14 4.24
CA GLU A 221 -5.08 -11.21 5.13
C GLU A 221 -5.94 -10.20 4.38
N THR A 222 -5.40 -9.63 3.30
CA THR A 222 -6.14 -8.72 2.42
C THR A 222 -7.36 -9.43 1.82
N ARG A 223 -7.21 -10.69 1.39
CA ARG A 223 -8.30 -11.50 0.84
C ARG A 223 -9.39 -11.78 1.88
N GLU A 224 -9.01 -12.14 3.10
CA GLU A 224 -9.96 -12.41 4.19
C GLU A 224 -10.78 -11.16 4.54
N LEU A 225 -10.11 -10.00 4.58
CA LEU A 225 -10.76 -8.71 4.78
C LEU A 225 -11.72 -8.37 3.63
N LEU A 226 -11.32 -8.58 2.37
CA LEU A 226 -12.16 -8.35 1.21
C LEU A 226 -13.37 -9.30 1.14
N ALA A 227 -13.22 -10.53 1.64
CA ALA A 227 -14.28 -11.52 1.65
C ALA A 227 -15.31 -11.27 2.77
N SER A 228 -14.86 -10.87 3.97
CA SER A 228 -15.72 -10.90 5.17
C SER A 228 -15.56 -9.74 6.14
N GLY A 229 -14.76 -8.72 5.82
CA GLY A 229 -14.52 -7.55 6.67
C GLY A 229 -15.65 -6.53 6.76
N TRP A 230 -16.74 -6.75 6.02
CA TRP A 230 -17.86 -5.82 5.90
C TRP A 230 -18.83 -5.92 7.09
N ARG A 231 -19.49 -4.81 7.44
CA ARG A 231 -20.62 -4.80 8.37
C ARG A 231 -21.73 -5.71 7.84
N ARG A 232 -22.35 -6.47 8.76
CA ARG A 232 -23.51 -7.32 8.50
C ARG A 232 -24.80 -6.54 8.59
#